data_AF-A0A7K8Y5W5-F1
#
_entry.id   AF-A0A7K8Y5W5-F1
#
_cell.length_a   1.000
_cell.length_b   1.000
_cell.length_c   1.000
_cell.angle_alpha   90.00
_cell.angle_beta   90.00
_cell.angle_gamma   90.00
#
_symmetry.space_group_name_H-M   'P 1'
#
loop_
_entity.id
_entity.type
_entity.pdbx_description
1 polymer ?
#
loop_
_entity_poly.entity_id
_entity_poly.type
_entity_poly.pdbx_seq_one_letter_code
_entity_poly.pdbx_strand_id
1 'polypeptide(L)'
;ERGTGLDPLLQALGKPQGPPQLGPWTHFTLCNLSQLPAGRRGLLDHYRYSVQRLLPFTQYQDSMIHRRGIVGALRNCCFQYGE
;
A
#
# COMPACT_ATOMS: atom_id res chain seq x y z
N GLU A 1 19.53 -12.00 -3.31
CA GLU A 1 19.18 -12.94 -2.24
C GLU A 1 18.46 -12.38 -0.99
N ARG A 2 17.69 -11.28 -1.01
CA ARG A 2 16.78 -10.89 0.12
C ARG A 2 15.55 -10.11 -0.35
N GLY A 3 14.60 -10.81 -0.95
CA GLY A 3 13.28 -10.27 -1.30
C GLY A 3 12.22 -11.33 -1.08
N THR A 4 11.95 -11.72 0.17
CA THR A 4 11.22 -12.97 0.42
C THR A 4 9.96 -12.85 1.29
N GLY A 5 9.66 -11.68 1.88
CA GLY A 5 8.42 -11.49 2.65
C GLY A 5 7.37 -10.61 1.97
N LEU A 6 7.80 -9.54 1.32
CA LEU A 6 6.91 -8.45 0.86
C LEU A 6 6.46 -8.61 -0.59
N ASP A 7 7.21 -9.33 -1.40
CA ASP A 7 6.92 -9.54 -2.81
C ASP A 7 5.53 -10.12 -3.09
N PRO A 8 5.06 -11.18 -2.39
CA PRO A 8 3.71 -11.70 -2.63
C PRO A 8 2.62 -10.68 -2.29
N LEU A 9 2.80 -9.85 -1.26
CA LEU A 9 1.86 -8.78 -0.91
C LEU A 9 1.87 -7.67 -1.96
N LEU A 10 3.05 -7.23 -2.38
CA LEU A 10 3.21 -6.19 -3.41
C LEU A 10 2.72 -6.68 -4.78
N GLN A 11 2.91 -7.96 -5.10
CA GLN A 11 2.41 -8.56 -6.33
C GLN A 11 0.89 -8.74 -6.30
N ALA A 12 0.30 -9.00 -5.13
CA ALA A 12 -1.15 -8.99 -4.96
C ALA A 12 -1.76 -7.59 -5.21
N LEU A 13 -1.09 -6.51 -4.75
CA LEU A 13 -1.46 -5.12 -5.10
C LEU A 13 -1.29 -4.83 -6.60
N GLY A 14 -0.29 -5.46 -7.22
CA GLY A 14 0.07 -5.38 -8.64
C GLY A 14 -0.86 -6.14 -9.60
N LYS A 15 -1.85 -6.90 -9.12
CA LYS A 15 -2.88 -7.52 -10.00
C LYS A 15 -4.13 -6.65 -10.21
N PRO A 16 -4.65 -6.49 -11.44
CA PRO A 16 -5.75 -5.57 -11.80
C PRO A 16 -7.12 -5.96 -11.23
N GLN A 17 -7.17 -6.96 -10.36
CA GLN A 17 -8.40 -7.45 -9.75
C GLN A 17 -8.69 -6.52 -8.58
N GLY A 18 -9.74 -5.70 -8.72
CA GLY A 18 -10.28 -4.90 -7.62
C GLY A 18 -10.55 -5.80 -6.40
N PRO A 19 -10.64 -5.25 -5.17
CA PRO A 19 -10.63 -6.06 -3.96
C PRO A 19 -12.01 -6.64 -3.68
N PRO A 20 -12.16 -7.97 -3.82
CA PRO A 20 -12.95 -8.68 -2.82
C PRO A 20 -12.13 -9.77 -2.08
N GLN A 21 -10.84 -9.93 -2.39
CA GLN A 21 -10.01 -11.02 -1.82
C GLN A 21 -8.87 -10.56 -0.91
N LEU A 22 -8.52 -9.27 -0.94
CA LEU A 22 -7.63 -8.67 0.03
C LEU A 22 -8.48 -8.32 1.26
N GLY A 23 -8.58 -9.26 2.19
CA GLY A 23 -9.44 -9.16 3.36
C GLY A 23 -9.22 -7.87 4.17
N PRO A 24 -10.10 -7.57 5.14
CA PRO A 24 -10.22 -6.28 5.83
C PRO A 24 -8.94 -5.68 6.45
N TRP A 25 -7.82 -6.40 6.48
CA TRP A 25 -6.55 -6.02 7.09
C TRP A 25 -5.53 -5.37 6.15
N THR A 26 -5.76 -5.34 4.82
CA THR A 26 -4.73 -4.87 3.88
C THR A 26 -4.33 -3.42 4.10
N HIS A 27 -5.28 -2.54 4.40
CA HIS A 27 -5.00 -1.12 4.66
C HIS A 27 -4.04 -0.90 5.85
N PHE A 28 -4.17 -1.70 6.90
CA PHE A 28 -3.33 -1.64 8.08
C PHE A 28 -1.91 -2.14 7.78
N THR A 29 -1.80 -3.27 7.09
CA THR A 29 -0.52 -3.83 6.64
C THR A 29 0.22 -2.84 5.74
N LEU A 30 -0.47 -2.17 4.82
CA LEU A 30 0.13 -1.16 3.94
C LEU A 30 0.66 0.04 4.71
N CYS A 31 -0.11 0.56 5.67
CA CYS A 31 0.32 1.69 6.50
C CYS A 31 1.57 1.34 7.31
N ASN A 32 1.64 0.16 7.91
CA ASN A 32 2.82 -0.29 8.65
C ASN A 32 4.03 -0.55 7.74
N LEU A 33 3.84 -1.22 6.60
CA LEU A 33 4.93 -1.49 5.65
C LEU A 33 5.52 -0.22 5.05
N SER A 34 4.69 0.77 4.76
CA SER A 34 5.13 2.06 4.23
C SER A 34 5.98 2.87 5.21
N GLN A 35 6.06 2.51 6.49
CA GLN A 35 7.00 3.14 7.43
C GLN A 35 8.45 2.68 7.18
N LEU A 36 8.63 1.50 6.57
CA LEU A 36 9.95 0.97 6.25
C LEU A 36 10.44 1.44 4.87
N PRO A 37 11.74 1.77 4.69
CA PRO A 37 12.30 2.13 3.39
C PRO A 37 12.07 1.07 2.29
N ALA A 38 12.16 -0.21 2.61
CA ALA A 38 11.93 -1.30 1.66
C ALA A 38 10.46 -1.41 1.24
N GLY A 39 9.51 -1.21 2.16
CA GLY A 39 8.09 -1.21 1.85
C GLY A 39 7.69 -0.03 0.96
N ARG A 40 8.26 1.16 1.22
CA ARG A 40 8.08 2.33 0.35
C ARG A 40 8.60 2.10 -1.06
N ARG A 41 9.82 1.55 -1.20
CA ARG A 41 10.39 1.22 -2.50
C ARG A 41 9.50 0.26 -3.28
N GLY A 42 8.92 -0.74 -2.62
CA GLY A 42 7.97 -1.66 -3.25
C GLY A 42 6.65 -1.02 -3.66
N LEU A 43 6.13 -0.07 -2.87
CA LEU A 43 4.90 0.66 -3.19
C LEU A 43 5.09 1.71 -4.28
N LEU A 44 6.27 2.34 -4.33
CA LEU A 44 6.64 3.34 -5.33
C LEU A 44 7.21 2.73 -6.62
N ASP A 45 7.31 1.40 -6.71
CA ASP A 45 7.75 0.69 -7.91
C ASP A 45 6.82 1.01 -9.10
N HIS A 46 7.38 1.65 -10.12
CA HIS A 46 6.66 2.13 -11.29
C HIS A 46 6.08 0.98 -12.13
N TYR A 47 6.68 -0.21 -12.08
CA TYR A 47 6.14 -1.37 -12.80
C TYR A 47 4.86 -1.93 -12.18
N ARG A 48 4.64 -1.66 -10.88
CA ARG A 48 3.49 -2.22 -10.14
C ARG A 48 2.29 -1.29 -10.09
N TYR A 49 2.46 0.00 -10.43
CA TYR A 49 1.41 1.03 -10.40
C TYR A 49 0.61 1.06 -9.07
N SER A 50 1.24 0.66 -7.97
CA SER A 50 0.56 0.43 -6.69
C SER A 50 -0.11 1.71 -6.17
N VAL A 51 0.58 2.85 -6.25
CA VAL A 51 0.03 4.16 -5.84
C VAL A 51 -1.24 4.51 -6.60
N GLN A 52 -1.25 4.36 -7.93
CA GLN A 52 -2.41 4.69 -8.75
C GLN A 52 -3.63 3.84 -8.40
N ARG A 53 -3.40 2.58 -8.03
CA ARG A 53 -4.46 1.67 -7.58
C ARG A 53 -4.93 1.96 -6.16
N LEU A 54 -4.10 2.58 -5.35
CA LEU A 54 -4.49 3.01 -4.00
C LEU A 54 -5.33 4.30 -4.02
N LEU A 55 -5.21 5.14 -5.05
CA LEU A 55 -5.95 6.42 -5.14
C LEU A 55 -7.48 6.28 -5.02
N PRO A 56 -8.17 5.35 -5.71
CA PRO A 56 -9.62 5.19 -5.56
C PRO A 56 -10.06 4.89 -4.11
N PHE A 57 -9.21 4.21 -3.32
CA PHE A 57 -9.53 3.87 -1.94
C PHE A 57 -9.47 5.06 -0.97
N THR A 58 -8.90 6.20 -1.40
CA THR A 58 -8.97 7.46 -0.62
C THR A 58 -10.40 7.99 -0.50
N GLN A 59 -11.30 7.57 -1.39
CA GLN A 59 -12.72 7.94 -1.37
C GLN A 59 -13.62 6.81 -0.88
N TYR A 60 -13.06 5.67 -0.43
CA TYR A 60 -13.84 4.52 0.02
C TYR A 60 -14.73 4.88 1.22
N GLN A 61 -16.05 4.77 1.07
CA GLN A 61 -17.04 5.28 2.04
C GLN A 61 -17.45 4.27 3.12
N ASP A 62 -17.41 2.97 2.81
CA ASP A 62 -17.89 1.94 3.74
C ASP A 62 -17.01 1.78 4.98
N SER A 63 -15.77 2.25 4.94
CA SER A 63 -14.87 2.16 6.09
C SER A 63 -13.88 3.32 6.16
N MET A 64 -14.05 4.14 7.20
CA MET A 64 -13.13 5.21 7.57
C MET A 64 -11.74 4.67 7.96
N ILE A 65 -11.68 3.49 8.58
CA ILE A 65 -10.42 2.88 9.03
C ILE A 65 -9.60 2.44 7.81
N HIS A 66 -10.25 1.83 6.81
CA HIS A 66 -9.60 1.49 5.53
C HIS A 66 -9.04 2.72 4.84
N ARG A 67 -9.86 3.77 4.71
CA ARG A 67 -9.45 5.03 4.11
C ARG A 67 -8.24 5.63 4.83
N ARG A 68 -8.26 5.68 6.16
CA ARG A 68 -7.14 6.19 6.97
C ARG A 68 -5.86 5.39 6.74
N GLY A 69 -5.93 4.05 6.68
CA GLY A 69 -4.77 3.22 6.41
C GLY A 69 -4.13 3.49 5.05
N ILE A 70 -4.96 3.66 4.00
CA ILE A 70 -4.47 3.98 2.66
C ILE A 70 -3.87 5.39 2.60
N VAL A 71 -4.54 6.39 3.15
CA VAL A 71 -4.03 7.77 3.18
C VAL A 71 -2.73 7.85 3.99
N GLY A 72 -2.63 7.13 5.10
CA GLY A 72 -1.41 7.02 5.89
C GLY A 72 -0.27 6.36 5.10
N ALA A 73 -0.56 5.28 4.37
CA ALA A 73 0.43 4.63 3.52
C ALA A 73 0.95 5.54 2.40
N LEU A 74 0.05 6.27 1.73
CA LEU A 74 0.41 7.25 0.71
C LEU A 74 1.25 8.39 1.30
N ARG A 75 0.86 8.92 2.46
CA ARG A 75 1.63 9.96 3.16
C ARG A 75 3.05 9.51 3.46
N ASN A 76 3.23 8.30 3.99
CA ASN A 76 4.54 7.75 4.33
C ASN A 76 5.43 7.54 3.10
N CYS A 77 4.82 7.25 1.94
CA CYS A 77 5.53 7.13 0.67
C CYS A 77 5.93 8.47 0.07
N CYS A 78 5.07 9.50 0.18
CA CYS A 78 5.30 10.82 -0.41
C CYS A 78 6.15 11.75 0.46
N PHE A 79 6.17 11.57 1.77
CA PHE A 79 6.88 12.43 2.70
C PHE A 79 7.86 11.65 3.56
N GLN A 80 9.16 11.98 3.43
CA GLN A 80 10.19 11.60 4.39
C GLN A 80 10.34 12.73 5.41
N TYR A 81 10.08 12.43 6.68
CA TYR A 81 10.39 13.34 7.78
C TYR A 81 11.62 12.78 8.51
N GLY A 82 12.72 13.52 8.48
CA GLY A 82 14.00 13.15 9.09
C GLY A 82 15.08 12.84 8.06
N GLU A 83 15.81 13.88 7.66
CA GLU A 83 17.28 13.83 7.69
C GLU A 83 17.73 14.44 9.01
#